data_AF-A0A1Q7X920-F1
#
_entry.id   AF-A0A1Q7X920-F1
#
_cell.length_a   1.000
_cell.length_b   1.000
_cell.length_c   1.000
_cell.angle_alpha   90.00
_cell.angle_beta   90.00
_cell.angle_gamma   90.00
#
_symmetry.space_group_name_H-M   'P 1'
#
loop_
_entity.id
_entity.type
_entity.pdbx_description
1 polymer ?
#
loop_
_entity_poly.entity_id
_entity_poly.type
_entity_poly.pdbx_seq_one_letter_code
_entity_poly.pdbx_strand_id
1 'polypeptide(L)'
;MSSCLRVLLGSALLLAFASPSPALTINASDSGWHSSAGNHTASNQDYVAGWVTDTEYHDFFVFDLSTLSVTDTILSATLHVYNPKAGEPNASFTNGYDSPDASETYNLREVLTPAAAVTAPSVLNPVVYTDLGDGTLFGSYAASNADNGAFIDIPLNAAGIASAQTFVGIGSFVLGGQVSTLASTINVDEFVFGHTDPAGFGPYT
;
A
#
# COMPACT_ATOMS: atom_id res chain seq x y z
N MET A 1 -21.09 -50.86 54.85
CA MET A 1 -20.26 -50.55 53.66
C MET A 1 -21.17 -49.96 52.62
N SER A 2 -21.30 -48.62 52.57
CA SER A 2 -22.17 -47.92 51.62
C SER A 2 -21.29 -46.95 50.82
N SER A 3 -21.19 -47.19 49.52
CA SER A 3 -20.29 -46.50 48.60
C SER A 3 -20.94 -45.20 48.11
N CYS A 4 -20.33 -44.06 48.45
CA CYS A 4 -20.68 -42.76 47.89
C CYS A 4 -20.13 -42.63 46.47
N LEU A 5 -20.99 -42.78 45.46
CA LEU A 5 -20.66 -42.45 44.07
C LEU A 5 -20.70 -40.93 43.89
N ARG A 6 -19.51 -40.31 43.86
CA ARG A 6 -19.34 -38.90 43.47
C ARG A 6 -19.27 -38.80 41.95
N VAL A 7 -20.29 -38.20 41.33
CA VAL A 7 -20.27 -37.84 39.91
C VAL A 7 -19.46 -36.54 39.78
N LEU A 8 -18.26 -36.62 39.19
CA LEU A 8 -17.56 -35.44 38.69
C LEU A 8 -18.19 -35.04 37.35
N LEU A 9 -18.89 -33.91 37.29
CA LEU A 9 -19.15 -33.23 36.02
C LEU A 9 -17.84 -32.55 35.58
N GLY A 10 -17.16 -33.14 34.59
CA GLY A 10 -16.08 -32.47 33.88
C GLY A 10 -16.67 -31.52 32.85
N SER A 11 -16.55 -30.21 33.08
CA SER A 11 -16.81 -29.22 32.03
C SER A 11 -15.73 -29.33 30.96
N ALA A 12 -16.09 -29.83 29.78
CA ALA A 12 -15.22 -29.77 28.61
C ALA A 12 -15.20 -28.32 28.09
N LEU A 13 -14.06 -27.66 28.25
CA LEU A 13 -13.79 -26.37 27.61
C LEU A 13 -13.58 -26.64 26.12
N LEU A 14 -14.62 -26.42 25.29
CA LEU A 14 -14.46 -26.39 23.84
C LEU A 14 -13.63 -25.16 23.47
N LEU A 15 -12.36 -25.37 23.15
CA LEU A 15 -11.55 -24.38 22.43
C LEU A 15 -12.05 -24.37 20.98
N ALA A 16 -12.90 -23.39 20.64
CA ALA A 16 -13.22 -23.11 19.25
C ALA A 16 -11.95 -22.59 18.58
N PHE A 17 -11.32 -23.41 17.75
CA PHE A 17 -10.27 -22.95 16.85
C PHE A 17 -10.95 -22.09 15.78
N ALA A 18 -10.75 -20.78 15.83
CA ALA A 18 -11.08 -19.91 14.71
C ALA A 18 -10.26 -20.40 13.52
N SER A 19 -10.93 -20.95 12.50
CA SER A 19 -10.28 -21.27 11.25
C SER A 19 -9.91 -19.95 10.58
N PRO A 20 -8.68 -19.77 10.06
CA PRO A 20 -8.35 -18.57 9.32
C PRO A 20 -9.34 -18.45 8.16
N SER A 21 -9.98 -17.28 8.06
CA SER A 21 -10.81 -16.93 6.91
C SER A 21 -9.94 -17.01 5.64
N PRO A 22 -10.50 -17.39 4.48
CA PRO A 22 -9.79 -17.27 3.21
C PRO A 22 -9.26 -15.84 3.03
N ALA A 23 -8.14 -15.72 2.30
CA ALA A 23 -7.59 -14.43 1.92
C ALA A 23 -8.65 -13.59 1.20
N LEU A 24 -8.83 -12.36 1.66
CA LEU A 24 -9.76 -11.40 1.08
C LEU A 24 -8.95 -10.35 0.32
N THR A 25 -9.32 -10.12 -0.95
CA THR A 25 -8.80 -9.01 -1.74
C THR A 25 -9.68 -7.78 -1.53
N ILE A 26 -9.04 -6.66 -1.21
CA ILE A 26 -9.66 -5.34 -1.11
C ILE A 26 -8.93 -4.47 -2.11
N ASN A 27 -9.62 -4.09 -3.19
CA ASN A 27 -9.05 -3.21 -4.20
C ASN A 27 -8.86 -1.81 -3.61
N ALA A 28 -7.88 -1.05 -4.10
CA ALA A 28 -7.79 0.36 -3.70
C ALA A 28 -9.01 1.13 -4.22
N SER A 29 -9.60 1.96 -3.36
CA SER A 29 -10.64 2.90 -3.77
C SER A 29 -10.07 4.10 -4.51
N ASP A 30 -8.79 4.39 -4.31
CA ASP A 30 -8.07 5.50 -4.95
C ASP A 30 -6.55 5.26 -4.88
N SER A 31 -5.80 5.82 -5.82
CA SER A 31 -4.34 5.88 -5.82
C SER A 31 -3.86 7.15 -6.50
N GLY A 32 -2.58 7.46 -6.36
CA GLY A 32 -2.00 8.60 -7.04
C GLY A 32 -0.63 8.95 -6.49
N TRP A 33 -0.11 10.11 -6.90
CA TRP A 33 1.09 10.71 -6.32
C TRP A 33 0.88 12.16 -5.91
N HIS A 34 1.68 12.62 -4.94
CA HIS A 34 1.95 14.03 -4.68
C HIS A 34 3.41 14.32 -5.04
N SER A 35 3.66 15.43 -5.72
CA SER A 35 5.04 15.85 -5.99
C SER A 35 5.67 16.50 -4.75
N SER A 36 6.99 16.64 -4.74
CA SER A 36 7.74 17.34 -3.67
C SER A 36 7.36 18.81 -3.51
N ALA A 37 6.85 19.44 -4.57
CA ALA A 37 6.24 20.78 -4.50
C ALA A 37 4.84 20.76 -3.87
N GLY A 38 4.21 19.59 -3.75
CA GLY A 38 2.86 19.40 -3.23
C GLY A 38 1.78 19.61 -4.27
N ASN A 39 2.01 19.15 -5.50
CA ASN A 39 1.00 19.14 -6.54
C ASN A 39 0.34 17.76 -6.63
N HIS A 40 -0.98 17.74 -6.75
CA HIS A 40 -1.80 16.55 -7.01
C HIS A 40 -3.12 16.96 -7.68
N THR A 41 -3.67 16.07 -8.50
CA THR A 41 -5.00 16.25 -9.10
C THR A 41 -5.85 15.03 -8.82
N ALA A 42 -7.15 15.21 -8.52
CA ALA A 42 -8.04 14.09 -8.21
C ALA A 42 -8.26 13.10 -9.37
N SER A 43 -7.87 13.44 -10.60
CA SER A 43 -7.89 12.52 -11.74
C SER A 43 -6.60 11.74 -11.92
N ASN A 44 -5.56 12.07 -11.16
CA ASN A 44 -4.29 11.36 -11.22
C ASN A 44 -4.44 10.04 -10.47
N GLN A 45 -4.34 8.93 -11.19
CA GLN A 45 -4.31 7.59 -10.61
C GLN A 45 -2.93 6.95 -10.70
N ASP A 46 -1.96 7.64 -11.33
CA ASP A 46 -0.59 7.17 -11.45
C ASP A 46 0.04 7.15 -10.06
N TYR A 47 0.60 6.03 -9.68
CA TYR A 47 1.19 5.80 -8.36
C TYR A 47 2.71 5.70 -8.45
N VAL A 48 3.32 6.56 -9.26
CA VAL A 48 4.78 6.67 -9.32
C VAL A 48 5.36 7.12 -7.98
N ALA A 49 6.40 6.42 -7.53
CA ALA A 49 7.24 6.83 -6.42
C ALA A 49 8.69 6.91 -6.86
N GLY A 50 9.36 8.00 -6.47
CA GLY A 50 10.76 8.24 -6.79
C GLY A 50 11.00 9.54 -7.54
N TRP A 51 12.17 9.64 -8.16
CA TRP A 51 12.66 10.82 -8.85
C TRP A 51 12.42 10.71 -10.35
N VAL A 52 11.67 11.65 -10.91
CA VAL A 52 11.45 11.75 -12.37
C VAL A 52 11.94 13.12 -12.84
N THR A 53 12.97 13.10 -13.67
CA THR A 53 13.64 14.28 -14.26
C THR A 53 14.22 15.26 -13.23
N ASP A 54 13.39 16.00 -12.52
CA ASP A 54 13.79 17.02 -11.54
C ASP A 54 12.88 17.08 -10.30
N THR A 55 11.93 16.15 -10.20
CA THR A 55 10.88 16.16 -9.21
C THR A 55 10.78 14.79 -8.55
N GLU A 56 10.75 14.77 -7.22
CA GLU A 56 10.43 13.58 -6.44
C GLU A 56 8.92 13.46 -6.23
N TYR A 57 8.42 12.24 -6.28
CA TYR A 57 7.03 11.88 -6.08
C TYR A 57 6.92 10.84 -4.97
N HIS A 58 5.94 11.05 -4.09
CA HIS A 58 5.49 10.03 -3.16
C HIS A 58 4.09 9.59 -3.58
N ASP A 59 3.91 8.27 -3.69
CA ASP A 59 2.63 7.70 -4.06
C ASP A 59 1.73 7.48 -2.83
N PHE A 60 0.47 7.16 -3.10
CA PHE A 60 -0.46 6.69 -2.10
C PHE A 60 -1.43 5.64 -2.64
N PHE A 61 -1.97 4.86 -1.70
CA PHE A 61 -3.06 3.92 -1.93
C PHE A 61 -4.11 4.05 -0.82
N VAL A 62 -5.39 4.11 -1.18
CA VAL A 62 -6.50 4.19 -0.23
C VAL A 62 -7.32 2.90 -0.29
N PHE A 63 -7.55 2.27 0.86
CA PHE A 63 -8.36 1.05 0.98
C PHE A 63 -9.53 1.29 1.92
N ASP A 64 -10.76 1.00 1.47
CA ASP A 64 -11.95 1.07 2.32
C ASP A 64 -12.13 -0.23 3.13
N LEU A 65 -11.86 -0.17 4.43
CA LEU A 65 -12.02 -1.29 5.35
C LEU A 65 -13.37 -1.27 6.08
N SER A 66 -14.27 -0.32 5.77
CA SER A 66 -15.58 -0.19 6.42
C SER A 66 -16.53 -1.37 6.18
N THR A 67 -16.27 -2.14 5.12
CA THR A 67 -17.04 -3.34 4.76
C THR A 67 -16.68 -4.57 5.59
N LEU A 68 -15.54 -4.53 6.30
CA LEU A 68 -15.11 -5.61 7.20
C LEU A 68 -15.89 -5.56 8.51
N SER A 69 -16.04 -6.72 9.17
CA SER A 69 -16.67 -6.74 10.49
C SER A 69 -15.71 -6.17 11.54
N VAL A 70 -16.21 -5.33 12.45
CA VAL A 70 -15.42 -4.79 13.58
C VAL A 70 -14.85 -5.87 14.51
N THR A 71 -15.34 -7.12 14.40
CA THR A 71 -14.83 -8.28 15.14
C THR A 71 -13.73 -9.04 14.38
N ASP A 72 -13.47 -8.70 13.12
CA ASP A 72 -12.45 -9.35 12.32
C ASP A 72 -11.06 -8.92 12.79
N THR A 73 -10.14 -9.88 12.80
CA THR A 73 -8.74 -9.66 13.15
C THR A 73 -7.87 -9.89 11.92
N ILE A 74 -7.09 -8.88 11.54
CA ILE A 74 -6.11 -8.98 10.47
C ILE A 74 -4.90 -9.74 11.01
N LEU A 75 -4.66 -10.94 10.49
CA LEU A 75 -3.49 -11.74 10.85
C LEU A 75 -2.27 -11.43 9.97
N SER A 76 -2.52 -11.07 8.72
CA SER A 76 -1.53 -10.69 7.72
C SER A 76 -2.20 -9.86 6.64
N ALA A 77 -1.44 -8.98 5.99
CA ALA A 77 -1.87 -8.19 4.85
C ALA A 77 -0.67 -7.99 3.92
N THR A 78 -0.95 -7.81 2.64
CA THR A 78 0.05 -7.64 1.58
C THR A 78 -0.50 -6.61 0.61
N LEU A 79 0.27 -5.57 0.33
CA LEU A 79 0.00 -4.70 -0.81
C LEU A 79 0.39 -5.47 -2.07
N HIS A 80 -0.57 -5.69 -2.95
CA HIS A 80 -0.40 -6.33 -4.25
C HIS A 80 -0.53 -5.24 -5.31
N VAL A 81 0.56 -4.91 -6.01
CA VAL A 81 0.63 -3.75 -6.90
C VAL A 81 1.32 -4.08 -8.21
N TYR A 82 0.80 -3.58 -9.33
CA TYR A 82 1.37 -3.86 -10.65
C TYR A 82 2.48 -2.86 -11.01
N ASN A 83 3.59 -3.35 -11.55
CA ASN A 83 4.62 -2.50 -12.12
C ASN A 83 4.61 -2.59 -13.65
N PRO A 84 4.26 -1.51 -14.38
CA PRO A 84 4.13 -1.55 -15.84
C PRO A 84 5.38 -1.97 -16.61
N LYS A 85 5.17 -2.46 -17.84
CA LYS A 85 6.23 -2.73 -18.82
C LYS A 85 5.89 -2.10 -20.15
N ALA A 86 6.90 -1.52 -20.77
CA ALA A 86 6.77 -0.94 -22.10
C ALA A 86 6.23 -1.96 -23.11
N GLY A 87 5.16 -1.58 -23.81
CA GLY A 87 4.57 -2.38 -24.89
C GLY A 87 3.56 -3.43 -24.46
N GLU A 88 3.23 -3.56 -23.17
CA GLU A 88 2.10 -4.38 -22.73
C GLU A 88 0.76 -3.71 -23.13
N PRO A 89 -0.23 -4.47 -23.61
CA PRO A 89 -1.56 -3.93 -23.89
C PRO A 89 -2.17 -3.35 -22.62
N ASN A 90 -2.59 -2.08 -22.67
CA ASN A 90 -3.14 -1.36 -21.52
C ASN A 90 -2.12 -1.02 -20.42
N ALA A 91 -0.82 -1.10 -20.71
CA ALA A 91 0.23 -0.43 -19.95
C ALA A 91 0.79 0.76 -20.75
N SER A 92 1.45 1.67 -20.05
CA SER A 92 2.11 2.84 -20.62
C SER A 92 3.03 2.56 -21.81
N PHE A 93 3.38 3.63 -22.53
CA PHE A 93 4.43 3.64 -23.54
C PHE A 93 5.84 3.28 -23.00
N THR A 94 5.99 3.14 -21.67
CA THR A 94 7.27 2.99 -20.96
C THR A 94 7.19 1.99 -19.79
N ASN A 95 8.33 1.70 -19.15
CA ASN A 95 8.42 0.81 -17.99
C ASN A 95 8.00 1.53 -16.70
N GLY A 96 7.47 0.79 -15.73
CA GLY A 96 7.13 1.33 -14.41
C GLY A 96 8.33 1.47 -13.48
N TYR A 97 9.40 0.70 -13.71
CA TYR A 97 10.70 0.91 -13.09
C TYR A 97 11.72 1.42 -14.10
N ASP A 98 12.38 2.53 -13.78
CA ASP A 98 13.56 3.04 -14.47
C ASP A 98 14.55 3.62 -13.45
N SER A 99 15.79 3.16 -13.50
CA SER A 99 16.91 3.63 -12.67
C SER A 99 18.23 3.18 -13.29
N PRO A 100 19.31 3.97 -13.21
CA PRO A 100 20.66 3.50 -13.52
C PRO A 100 21.20 2.48 -12.52
N ASP A 101 20.62 2.42 -11.32
CA ASP A 101 21.03 1.50 -10.26
C ASP A 101 20.43 0.10 -10.47
N ALA A 102 21.06 -0.90 -9.85
CA ALA A 102 20.62 -2.29 -9.98
C ALA A 102 19.26 -2.54 -9.30
N SER A 103 18.95 -1.77 -8.26
CA SER A 103 17.69 -1.82 -7.53
C SER A 103 17.48 -0.54 -6.72
N GLU A 104 16.22 -0.13 -6.57
CA GLU A 104 15.79 0.91 -5.64
C GLU A 104 15.06 0.30 -4.43
N THR A 105 15.21 0.91 -3.26
CA THR A 105 14.42 0.53 -2.07
C THR A 105 13.14 1.34 -2.02
N TYR A 106 12.02 0.71 -2.34
CA TYR A 106 10.69 1.25 -2.12
C TYR A 106 10.21 0.94 -0.70
N ASN A 107 9.69 1.95 -0.01
CA ASN A 107 9.20 1.86 1.36
C ASN A 107 7.73 2.24 1.41
N LEU A 108 6.97 1.41 2.12
CA LEU A 108 5.56 1.64 2.42
C LEU A 108 5.43 2.18 3.85
N ARG A 109 4.71 3.27 4.04
CA ARG A 109 4.68 4.03 5.30
C ARG A 109 3.27 4.35 5.79
N GLU A 110 3.20 4.61 7.08
CA GLU A 110 2.05 5.23 7.75
C GLU A 110 1.75 6.60 7.18
N VAL A 111 0.45 6.90 7.04
CA VAL A 111 -0.07 8.19 6.62
C VAL A 111 -1.08 8.64 7.67
N LEU A 112 -0.84 9.79 8.29
CA LEU A 112 -1.74 10.36 9.29
C LEU A 112 -2.77 11.31 8.67
N THR A 113 -2.50 11.81 7.47
CA THR A 113 -3.41 12.63 6.69
C THR A 113 -4.64 11.81 6.31
N PRO A 114 -5.86 12.29 6.62
CA PRO A 114 -7.09 11.57 6.26
C PRO A 114 -7.20 11.36 4.74
N ALA A 115 -7.74 10.22 4.31
CA ALA A 115 -7.92 9.87 2.90
C ALA A 115 -8.52 11.00 2.05
N ALA A 116 -9.56 11.68 2.56
CA ALA A 116 -10.23 12.78 1.86
C ALA A 116 -9.32 14.00 1.60
N ALA A 117 -8.27 14.19 2.40
CA ALA A 117 -7.27 15.23 2.18
C ALA A 117 -6.13 14.74 1.28
N VAL A 118 -5.77 13.45 1.34
CA VAL A 118 -4.78 12.84 0.44
C VAL A 118 -5.26 12.85 -1.02
N THR A 119 -6.53 12.54 -1.27
CA THR A 119 -7.09 12.47 -2.63
C THR A 119 -7.63 13.80 -3.16
N ALA A 120 -7.62 14.85 -2.33
CA ALA A 120 -8.06 16.17 -2.75
C ALA A 120 -7.01 16.84 -3.65
N PRO A 121 -7.42 17.55 -4.72
CA PRO A 121 -6.50 18.33 -5.53
C PRO A 121 -5.70 19.31 -4.69
N SER A 122 -4.39 19.39 -4.92
CA SER A 122 -3.47 20.26 -4.21
C SER A 122 -2.54 20.94 -5.19
N VAL A 123 -2.17 22.18 -4.89
CA VAL A 123 -1.21 22.96 -5.66
C VAL A 123 -0.29 23.64 -4.67
N LEU A 124 1.02 23.41 -4.81
CA LEU A 124 2.05 24.00 -3.97
C LEU A 124 1.84 23.77 -2.46
N ASN A 125 1.33 22.60 -2.06
CA ASN A 125 1.11 22.23 -0.67
C ASN A 125 1.81 20.90 -0.29
N PRO A 126 3.06 20.94 0.18
CA PRO A 126 3.87 19.75 0.38
C PRO A 126 3.56 18.98 1.68
N VAL A 127 2.50 19.35 2.42
CA VAL A 127 2.15 18.69 3.69
C VAL A 127 1.81 17.22 3.46
N VAL A 128 0.97 16.93 2.46
CA VAL A 128 0.59 15.54 2.14
C VAL A 128 1.82 14.78 1.65
N TYR A 129 2.59 15.35 0.72
CA TYR A 129 3.85 14.77 0.25
C TYR A 129 4.78 14.34 1.40
N THR A 130 4.96 15.23 2.39
CA THR A 130 5.82 14.94 3.55
C THR A 130 5.30 13.74 4.34
N ASP A 131 4.00 13.71 4.65
CA ASP A 131 3.35 12.65 5.44
C ASP A 131 3.36 11.29 4.72
N LEU A 132 3.33 11.26 3.38
CA LEU A 132 3.47 10.02 2.61
C LEU A 132 4.86 9.37 2.77
N GLY A 133 5.89 10.14 3.16
CA GLY A 133 7.29 9.70 3.20
C GLY A 133 7.95 9.65 4.58
N ASP A 134 7.34 10.18 5.64
CA ASP A 134 8.00 10.35 6.95
C ASP A 134 7.47 9.44 8.07
N GLY A 135 6.33 8.77 7.86
CA GLY A 135 5.67 7.91 8.82
C GLY A 135 6.38 6.59 9.13
N THR A 136 5.81 5.83 10.08
CA THR A 136 6.28 4.50 10.48
C THR A 136 6.37 3.57 9.27
N LEU A 137 7.49 2.85 9.12
CA LEU A 137 7.68 1.87 8.05
C LEU A 137 6.74 0.68 8.25
N PHE A 138 5.90 0.39 7.26
CA PHE A 138 4.98 -0.76 7.24
C PHE A 138 5.48 -1.90 6.35
N GLY A 139 6.29 -1.63 5.34
CA GLY A 139 6.83 -2.63 4.43
C GLY A 139 7.93 -2.04 3.57
N SER A 140 8.71 -2.89 2.93
CA SER A 140 9.77 -2.46 2.01
C SER A 140 10.00 -3.52 0.93
N TYR A 141 10.42 -3.08 -0.26
CA TYR A 141 10.73 -3.94 -1.39
C TYR A 141 11.92 -3.37 -2.16
N ALA A 142 12.83 -4.26 -2.60
CA ALA A 142 13.95 -3.90 -3.47
C ALA A 142 13.49 -4.05 -4.93
N ALA A 143 12.98 -2.96 -5.50
CA ALA A 143 12.47 -2.90 -6.87
C ALA A 143 13.62 -2.85 -7.88
N SER A 144 13.44 -3.48 -9.02
CA SER A 144 14.43 -3.61 -10.08
C SER A 144 13.77 -3.67 -11.46
N ASN A 145 14.58 -3.63 -12.50
CA ASN A 145 14.11 -3.78 -13.88
C ASN A 145 13.41 -5.14 -14.15
N ALA A 146 13.65 -6.16 -13.32
CA ALA A 146 13.04 -7.48 -13.44
C ALA A 146 11.55 -7.48 -13.03
N ASP A 147 11.11 -6.48 -12.27
CA ASP A 147 9.74 -6.36 -11.79
C ASP A 147 8.80 -5.75 -12.86
N ASN A 148 9.35 -5.18 -13.94
CA ASN A 148 8.55 -4.62 -15.03
C ASN A 148 7.68 -5.70 -15.70
N GLY A 149 6.36 -5.48 -15.68
CA GLY A 149 5.35 -6.37 -16.25
C GLY A 149 4.86 -7.45 -15.28
N ALA A 150 5.15 -7.30 -13.99
CA ALA A 150 4.75 -8.20 -12.94
C ALA A 150 4.05 -7.46 -11.80
N PHE A 151 3.30 -8.23 -11.00
CA PHE A 151 2.83 -7.76 -9.70
C PHE A 151 3.93 -7.92 -8.67
N ILE A 152 4.03 -6.94 -7.78
CA ILE A 152 4.90 -6.91 -6.62
C ILE A 152 4.04 -7.09 -5.37
N ASP A 153 4.46 -8.03 -4.51
CA ASP A 153 3.82 -8.30 -3.23
C ASP A 153 4.67 -7.72 -2.08
N ILE A 154 4.13 -6.73 -1.38
CA ILE A 154 4.80 -6.08 -0.25
C ILE A 154 4.05 -6.43 1.04
N PRO A 155 4.56 -7.39 1.86
CA PRO A 155 3.89 -7.77 3.09
C PRO A 155 3.98 -6.65 4.12
N LEU A 156 2.85 -6.37 4.79
CA LEU A 156 2.85 -5.46 5.93
C LEU A 156 3.49 -6.13 7.15
N ASN A 157 4.35 -5.40 7.83
CA ASN A 157 4.92 -5.79 9.10
C ASN A 157 3.91 -5.60 10.25
N ALA A 158 4.30 -5.96 11.48
CA ALA A 158 3.42 -5.89 12.63
C ALA A 158 2.85 -4.48 12.91
N ALA A 159 3.59 -3.41 12.60
CA ALA A 159 3.10 -2.04 12.75
C ALA A 159 2.03 -1.70 11.71
N GLY A 160 2.24 -2.11 10.45
CA GLY A 160 1.24 -1.95 9.38
C GLY A 160 -0.04 -2.73 9.66
N ILE A 161 0.06 -3.96 10.16
CA ILE A 161 -1.10 -4.76 10.58
C ILE A 161 -1.84 -4.09 11.74
N ALA A 162 -1.12 -3.61 12.76
CA ALA A 162 -1.73 -2.93 13.90
C ALA A 162 -2.45 -1.64 13.47
N SER A 163 -1.88 -0.87 12.54
CA SER A 163 -2.51 0.34 12.00
C SER A 163 -3.77 0.01 11.19
N ALA A 164 -3.67 -0.91 10.23
CA ALA A 164 -4.82 -1.35 9.42
C ALA A 164 -5.99 -1.84 10.29
N GLN A 165 -5.69 -2.57 11.38
CA GLN A 165 -6.69 -3.06 12.32
C GLN A 165 -7.52 -1.93 12.95
N THR A 166 -6.97 -0.71 13.09
CA THR A 166 -7.71 0.44 13.64
C THR A 166 -8.81 0.95 12.71
N PHE A 167 -8.75 0.65 11.41
CA PHE A 167 -9.70 1.09 10.39
C PHE A 167 -10.78 0.05 10.04
N VAL A 168 -10.63 -1.19 10.54
CA VAL A 168 -11.56 -2.31 10.30
C VAL A 168 -12.98 -1.94 10.74
N GLY A 169 -13.91 -1.99 9.80
CA GLY A 169 -15.34 -1.70 10.01
C GLY A 169 -15.68 -0.24 10.26
N ILE A 170 -14.71 0.69 10.12
CA ILE A 170 -14.94 2.11 10.41
C ILE A 170 -14.54 3.07 9.28
N GLY A 171 -13.58 2.74 8.41
CA GLY A 171 -13.20 3.67 7.35
C GLY A 171 -11.99 3.28 6.52
N SER A 172 -11.35 4.32 5.97
CA SER A 172 -10.27 4.19 4.98
C SER A 172 -8.90 4.10 5.63
N PHE A 173 -8.15 3.09 5.24
CA PHE A 173 -6.73 2.94 5.55
C PHE A 173 -5.90 3.48 4.38
N VAL A 174 -4.93 4.35 4.67
CA VAL A 174 -4.07 4.98 3.66
C VAL A 174 -2.65 4.50 3.85
N LEU A 175 -2.00 4.18 2.73
CA LEU A 175 -0.59 3.82 2.66
C LEU A 175 0.14 4.84 1.78
N GLY A 176 1.32 5.26 2.20
CA GLY A 176 2.21 6.15 1.43
C GLY A 176 3.45 5.41 0.96
N GLY A 177 3.92 5.73 -0.25
CA GLY A 177 5.10 5.11 -0.85
C GLY A 177 6.20 6.11 -1.19
N GLN A 178 7.44 5.71 -0.94
CA GLN A 178 8.64 6.48 -1.27
C GLN A 178 9.79 5.56 -1.65
N VAL A 179 10.62 5.98 -2.61
CA VAL A 179 11.95 5.39 -2.85
C VAL A 179 13.00 6.08 -1.96
N SER A 180 13.73 5.33 -1.13
CA SER A 180 14.70 5.91 -0.17
C SER A 180 16.17 5.86 -0.61
N THR A 181 16.44 5.38 -1.81
CA THR A 181 17.80 5.18 -2.35
C THR A 181 18.17 6.13 -3.48
N LEU A 182 17.30 7.10 -3.78
CA LEU A 182 17.47 8.08 -4.85
C LEU A 182 18.81 8.82 -4.75
N ALA A 183 19.54 8.91 -5.85
CA ALA A 183 20.61 9.87 -6.04
C ALA A 183 20.09 11.28 -6.36
N SER A 184 18.85 11.39 -6.87
CA SER A 184 18.16 12.64 -7.22
C SER A 184 18.94 13.51 -8.21
N THR A 185 19.56 12.87 -9.20
CA THR A 185 20.33 13.58 -10.23
C THR A 185 19.39 14.13 -11.30
N ILE A 186 19.53 15.41 -11.64
CA ILE A 186 18.68 16.04 -12.66
C ILE A 186 18.82 15.32 -14.01
N ASN A 187 17.69 15.02 -14.66
CA ASN A 187 17.54 14.25 -15.90
C ASN A 187 18.02 12.80 -15.82
N VAL A 188 18.08 12.22 -14.62
CA VAL A 188 18.34 10.79 -14.41
C VAL A 188 17.18 10.26 -13.60
N ASP A 189 16.32 9.47 -14.25
CA ASP A 189 15.14 8.92 -13.61
C ASP A 189 15.53 7.78 -12.65
N GLU A 190 14.88 7.74 -11.48
CA GLU A 190 15.03 6.74 -10.43
C GLU A 190 13.65 6.53 -9.78
N PHE A 191 12.82 5.67 -10.36
CA PHE A 191 11.44 5.49 -9.89
C PHE A 191 10.95 4.05 -10.03
N VAL A 192 9.84 3.76 -9.34
CA VAL A 192 9.06 2.53 -9.47
C VAL A 192 7.58 2.89 -9.63
N PHE A 193 6.81 1.96 -10.21
CA PHE A 193 5.37 2.09 -10.43
C PHE A 193 4.94 3.29 -11.27
N GLY A 194 5.83 3.78 -12.13
CA GLY A 194 5.50 4.84 -13.08
C GLY A 194 4.48 4.39 -14.12
N HIS A 195 3.67 5.34 -14.55
CA HIS A 195 2.79 5.22 -15.69
C HIS A 195 1.68 4.17 -15.55
N THR A 196 1.04 4.16 -14.39
CA THR A 196 0.01 3.19 -14.04
C THR A 196 -1.42 3.67 -14.32
N ASP A 197 -1.56 4.85 -14.95
CA ASP A 197 -2.83 5.51 -15.30
C ASP A 197 -3.19 5.56 -16.80
N PRO A 198 -2.88 4.57 -17.66
CA PRO A 198 -3.29 4.65 -19.06
C PRO A 198 -4.81 4.79 -19.17
N ALA A 199 -5.24 5.69 -20.07
CA ALA A 199 -6.63 6.12 -20.17
C ALA A 199 -7.64 4.95 -20.23
N GLY A 200 -8.62 4.96 -19.33
CA GLY A 200 -9.75 4.01 -19.32
C GLY A 200 -9.67 2.90 -18.27
N PHE A 201 -8.63 2.89 -17.44
CA PHE A 201 -8.45 1.89 -16.40
C PHE A 201 -8.22 2.57 -15.05
N GLY A 202 -9.02 2.18 -14.05
CA GLY A 202 -8.85 2.64 -12.67
C GLY A 202 -7.59 2.03 -12.03
N PRO A 203 -7.39 2.20 -10.72
CA PRO A 203 -6.19 1.70 -10.04
C PRO A 203 -6.09 0.18 -10.19
N TYR A 204 -4.97 -0.30 -10.75
CA TYR A 204 -4.65 -1.72 -10.86
C TYR A 204 -4.10 -2.25 -9.53
N THR A 205 -4.95 -2.27 -8.50
CA THR A 205 -4.62 -2.70 -7.14
C THR A 205 -5.77 -3.45 -6.47
#